data_AF-J2HLH3-F1
#
_entry.id   AF-J2HLH3-F1
#
_cell.length_a   1.000
_cell.length_b   1.000
_cell.length_c   1.000
_cell.angle_alpha   90.00
_cell.angle_beta   90.00
_cell.angle_gamma   90.00
#
_symmetry.space_group_name_H-M   'P 1'
#
loop_
_entity.id
_entity.type
_entity.pdbx_description
1 polymer ?
#
loop_
_entity_poly.entity_id
_entity_poly.type
_entity_poly.pdbx_seq_one_letter_code
_entity_poly.pdbx_strand_id
1 'polypeptide(L)'
;MIVVSCARRRIHDQPARVLAALYQAGGRILSRDYLLDEVLPRGSADACSSKHLDVVICKIRRAAGFDAIQTHPGLGYSITDLGRLVCDEALEAQARAA
;
A
#
# COMPACT_ATOMS: atom_id res chain seq x y z
N MET A 1 13.02 -0.31 7.28
CA MET A 1 12.40 0.74 6.43
C MET A 1 12.13 0.12 5.06
N ILE A 2 10.89 -0.31 4.79
CA ILE A 2 10.48 -1.11 3.60
C ILE A 2 10.30 -0.19 2.37
N VAL A 3 11.31 0.61 2.04
CA VAL A 3 11.23 1.57 0.92
C VAL A 3 12.10 1.11 -0.26
N VAL A 4 12.96 0.10 -0.08
CA VAL A 4 14.10 -0.09 -0.99
C VAL A 4 13.83 -0.99 -2.20
N SER A 5 12.73 -1.75 -2.27
CA SER A 5 12.58 -2.74 -3.36
C SER A 5 11.20 -2.84 -3.99
N CYS A 6 10.61 -1.67 -4.28
CA CYS A 6 9.57 -1.55 -5.31
C CYS A 6 10.11 -1.60 -6.76
N ALA A 7 11.42 -1.73 -6.94
CA ALA A 7 12.09 -1.67 -8.25
C ALA A 7 11.63 -2.76 -9.24
N ARG A 8 11.20 -3.94 -8.76
CA ARG A 8 10.81 -5.05 -9.66
C ARG A 8 9.34 -5.03 -10.11
N ARG A 9 8.45 -4.29 -9.43
CA ARG A 9 7.00 -4.16 -9.79
C ARG A 9 6.55 -2.75 -10.20
N ARG A 10 7.48 -1.80 -10.44
CA ARG A 10 7.18 -0.39 -10.79
C ARG A 10 6.13 0.27 -9.87
N ILE A 11 6.14 -0.06 -8.59
CA ILE A 11 5.27 0.62 -7.63
C ILE A 11 5.96 1.95 -7.27
N HIS A 12 5.32 3.07 -7.62
CA HIS A 12 5.80 4.41 -7.29
C HIS A 12 5.89 4.63 -5.76
N ASP A 13 6.63 5.65 -5.30
CA ASP A 13 6.92 5.91 -3.88
C ASP A 13 5.66 5.94 -2.98
N GLN A 14 4.58 6.54 -3.46
CA GLN A 14 3.31 6.62 -2.72
C GLN A 14 2.59 5.27 -2.52
N PRO A 15 2.28 4.49 -3.56
CA PRO A 15 1.66 3.17 -3.36
C PRO A 15 2.54 2.19 -2.59
N ALA A 16 3.87 2.32 -2.66
CA ALA A 16 4.79 1.55 -1.83
C ALA A 16 4.58 1.85 -0.34
N ARG A 17 4.50 3.13 0.03
CA ARG A 17 4.27 3.59 1.40
C ARG A 17 2.92 3.13 1.95
N VAL A 18 1.85 3.25 1.15
CA VAL A 18 0.51 2.80 1.55
C VAL A 18 0.47 1.29 1.75
N LEU A 19 1.06 0.52 0.84
CA LEU A 19 1.14 -0.93 0.98
C LEU A 19 1.95 -1.33 2.23
N ALA A 20 3.09 -0.66 2.48
CA ALA A 20 3.89 -0.90 3.67
C ALA A 20 3.12 -0.59 4.96
N ALA A 21 2.37 0.51 5.01
CA ALA A 21 1.53 0.85 6.16
C ALA A 21 0.44 -0.21 6.41
N LEU A 22 -0.25 -0.65 5.36
CA LEU A 22 -1.28 -1.69 5.44
C LEU A 22 -0.69 -3.05 5.88
N TYR A 23 0.50 -3.39 5.38
CA TYR A 23 1.23 -4.60 5.77
C TYR A 23 1.62 -4.56 7.25
N GLN A 24 2.18 -3.45 7.73
CA GLN A 24 2.54 -3.24 9.14
C GLN A 24 1.31 -3.26 10.07
N ALA A 25 0.15 -2.83 9.56
CA ALA A 25 -1.11 -2.93 10.30
C ALA A 25 -1.62 -4.38 10.46
N GLY A 26 -1.03 -5.35 9.77
CA GLY A 26 -1.28 -6.78 9.99
C GLY A 26 -2.72 -7.21 9.72
N GLY A 27 -3.41 -6.54 8.80
CA GLY A 27 -4.83 -6.80 8.48
C GLY A 27 -5.83 -5.94 9.25
N ARG A 28 -5.39 -5.07 10.16
CA ARG A 28 -6.25 -4.03 10.75
C ARG A 28 -6.69 -3.04 9.69
N ILE A 29 -7.88 -2.46 9.89
CA ILE A 29 -8.42 -1.42 9.01
C ILE A 29 -7.70 -0.11 9.33
N LEU A 30 -7.05 0.46 8.32
CA LEU A 30 -6.54 1.83 8.35
C LEU A 30 -7.56 2.76 7.72
N SER A 31 -7.87 3.85 8.42
CA SER A 31 -8.83 4.83 7.92
C SER A 31 -8.31 5.60 6.72
N ARG A 32 -9.23 6.11 5.89
CA ARG A 32 -8.87 6.92 4.73
C ARG A 32 -8.09 8.17 5.15
N ASP A 33 -8.54 8.83 6.21
CA ASP A 33 -7.91 10.04 6.74
C ASP A 33 -6.50 9.74 7.25
N TYR A 34 -6.32 8.64 7.99
CA TYR A 34 -4.99 8.20 8.43
C TYR A 34 -4.04 7.96 7.25
N LEU A 35 -4.51 7.26 6.20
CA LEU A 35 -3.69 6.99 5.02
C LEU A 35 -3.35 8.27 4.24
N LEU A 36 -4.24 9.25 4.21
CA LEU A 36 -4.01 10.54 3.54
C LEU A 36 -3.09 11.46 4.35
N ASP A 37 -3.26 11.53 5.66
CA ASP A 37 -2.57 12.49 6.52
C ASP A 37 -1.21 11.99 7.00
N GLU A 38 -1.11 10.72 7.38
CA GLU A 38 0.08 10.17 8.04
C GLU A 38 0.98 9.39 7.08
N VAL A 39 0.39 8.74 6.07
CA VAL A 39 1.15 7.83 5.18
C VAL A 39 1.58 8.52 3.89
N LEU A 40 0.70 9.31 3.28
CA LEU A 40 0.98 10.08 2.07
C LEU A 40 1.48 11.49 2.45
N PRO A 41 2.66 11.93 1.98
CA PRO A 41 3.19 13.23 2.36
C PRO A 41 2.37 14.38 1.78
N ARG A 42 2.08 15.38 2.62
CA ARG A 42 1.46 16.68 2.27
C ARG A 42 2.41 17.53 1.42
N GLY A 43 2.64 17.15 0.16
CA GLY A 43 3.60 17.83 -0.71
C GLY A 43 3.20 17.97 -2.17
N SER A 44 2.07 17.39 -2.56
CA SER A 44 1.49 17.61 -3.90
C SER A 44 0.16 18.34 -3.70
N ALA A 45 -0.06 19.42 -4.45
CA ALA A 45 -1.28 20.23 -4.39
C ALA A 45 -2.57 19.40 -4.69
N ASP A 46 -2.41 18.18 -5.20
CA ASP A 46 -3.47 17.20 -5.47
C ASP A 46 -3.57 16.06 -4.43
N ALA A 47 -2.68 16.02 -3.43
CA ALA A 47 -2.51 14.89 -2.50
C ALA A 47 -3.59 14.77 -1.41
N CYS A 48 -4.46 15.77 -1.25
CA CYS A 48 -5.47 15.81 -0.17
C CYS A 48 -6.85 15.30 -0.58
N SER A 49 -6.98 14.61 -1.72
CA SER A 49 -8.30 14.10 -2.15
C SER A 49 -8.46 12.61 -1.89
N SER A 50 -9.64 12.23 -1.40
CA SER A 50 -10.07 10.84 -1.33
C SER A 50 -9.90 10.08 -2.67
N LYS A 51 -10.07 10.78 -3.80
CA LYS A 51 -9.87 10.20 -5.14
C LYS A 51 -8.43 9.79 -5.39
N HIS A 52 -7.46 10.54 -4.86
CA HIS A 52 -6.04 10.21 -4.96
C HIS A 52 -5.73 8.88 -4.25
N LEU A 53 -6.25 8.70 -3.03
CA LEU A 53 -6.12 7.43 -2.32
C LEU A 53 -6.70 6.26 -3.13
N ASP A 54 -7.87 6.43 -3.76
CA ASP A 54 -8.48 5.38 -4.57
C ASP A 54 -7.61 5.02 -5.79
N VAL A 55 -6.97 6.00 -6.43
CA VAL A 55 -5.99 5.78 -7.51
C VAL A 55 -4.76 5.02 -6.99
N VAL A 56 -4.26 5.37 -5.81
CA VAL A 56 -3.14 4.68 -5.16
C VAL A 56 -3.50 3.22 -4.87
N ILE A 57 -4.65 2.94 -4.28
CA ILE A 57 -5.15 1.58 -4.01
C ILE A 57 -5.31 0.79 -5.31
N CYS A 58 -5.85 1.42 -6.36
CA CYS A 58 -5.98 0.79 -7.68
C CYS A 58 -4.62 0.39 -8.27
N LYS A 59 -3.60 1.25 -8.16
CA LYS A 59 -2.23 0.94 -8.59
C LYS A 59 -1.65 -0.24 -7.80
N ILE A 60 -1.88 -0.29 -6.49
CA ILE A 60 -1.42 -1.41 -5.66
C ILE A 60 -2.09 -2.70 -6.09
N ARG A 61 -3.42 -2.71 -6.25
CA ARG A 61 -4.18 -3.88 -6.72
C ARG A 61 -3.69 -4.40 -8.07
N ARG A 62 -3.36 -3.51 -9.02
CA ARG A 62 -2.78 -3.91 -10.31
C ARG A 62 -1.40 -4.56 -10.17
N ALA A 63 -0.61 -4.15 -9.19
CA ALA A 63 0.74 -4.65 -9.00
C ALA A 63 0.81 -5.91 -8.13
N ALA A 64 -0.01 -5.99 -7.06
CA ALA A 64 0.01 -7.05 -6.06
C ALA A 64 -1.10 -8.10 -6.25
N GLY A 65 -2.11 -7.80 -7.07
CA GLY A 65 -3.32 -8.62 -7.24
C GLY A 65 -4.56 -7.88 -6.73
N PHE A 66 -5.70 -8.07 -7.42
CA PHE A 66 -6.94 -7.35 -7.09
C PHE A 66 -7.44 -7.63 -5.67
N ASP A 67 -7.20 -8.85 -5.17
CA ASP A 67 -7.62 -9.30 -3.84
C ASP A 67 -6.59 -9.00 -2.74
N ALA A 68 -5.49 -8.31 -3.03
CA ALA A 68 -4.45 -8.01 -2.05
C ALA A 68 -4.89 -6.98 -0.99
N ILE A 69 -5.84 -6.12 -1.33
CA ILE A 69 -6.37 -5.07 -0.44
C ILE A 69 -7.89 -5.18 -0.40
N GLN A 70 -8.44 -5.24 0.81
CA GLN A 70 -9.87 -5.18 1.04
C GLN A 70 -10.32 -3.74 1.30
N THR A 71 -11.42 -3.34 0.65
CA THR A 71 -12.10 -2.07 0.92
C THR A 71 -13.19 -2.29 1.96
N HIS A 72 -13.21 -1.45 2.99
CA HIS A 72 -14.26 -1.40 4.00
C HIS A 72 -15.02 -0.07 3.84
N PRO A 73 -16.21 -0.07 3.20
CA PRO A 73 -16.96 1.15 2.93
C PRO A 73 -17.22 1.97 4.21
N GLY A 74 -16.89 3.26 4.17
CA GLY A 74 -17.04 4.17 5.32
C GLY A 74 -15.98 4.01 6.42
N LEU A 75 -15.12 2.99 6.36
CA LEU A 75 -14.07 2.76 7.36
C LEU A 75 -12.67 2.98 6.79
N GLY A 76 -12.34 2.36 5.64
CA GLY A 76 -11.02 2.47 5.04
C GLY A 76 -10.55 1.21 4.34
N TYR A 77 -9.30 0.82 4.58
CA TYR A 77 -8.62 -0.26 3.84
C TYR A 77 -7.84 -1.18 4.77
N SER A 78 -7.77 -2.46 4.42
CA SER A 78 -6.90 -3.43 5.09
C SER A 78 -6.18 -4.29 4.05
N ILE A 79 -5.01 -4.83 4.43
CA ILE A 79 -4.36 -5.89 3.66
C ILE A 79 -5.06 -7.22 3.92
N THR A 80 -5.18 -8.05 2.89
CA THR A 80 -5.69 -9.43 3.03
C THR A 80 -4.55 -10.40 3.35
N ASP A 81 -4.87 -11.63 3.74
CA ASP A 81 -3.87 -12.69 3.90
C ASP A 81 -3.09 -12.93 2.60
N LEU A 82 -3.77 -12.91 1.46
CA LEU A 82 -3.16 -13.04 0.15
C LEU A 82 -2.23 -11.87 -0.16
N GLY A 83 -2.65 -10.64 0.17
CA GLY A 83 -1.81 -9.45 0.02
C GLY A 83 -0.55 -9.51 0.88
N ARG A 84 -0.63 -10.05 2.11
CA ARG A 84 0.55 -10.25 2.96
C ARG A 84 1.51 -11.27 2.37
N LEU A 85 1.03 -12.43 1.92
CA LEU A 85 1.87 -13.45 1.30
C LEU A 85 2.66 -12.89 0.11
N VAL A 86 2.00 -12.09 -0.74
CA VAL A 86 2.67 -11.42 -1.87
C VAL A 86 3.77 -10.45 -1.40
N CYS A 87 3.56 -9.77 -0.27
CA CYS A 87 4.57 -8.89 0.32
C CYS A 87 5.72 -9.70 0.94
N ASP A 88 5.43 -10.79 1.64
CA ASP A 88 6.40 -11.69 2.25
C ASP A 88 7.32 -12.31 1.19
N GLU A 89 6.74 -12.86 0.12
CA GLU A 89 7.48 -13.37 -1.04
C GLU A 89 8.37 -12.29 -1.67
N ALA A 90 7.84 -11.06 -1.79
CA ALA A 90 8.60 -9.95 -2.33
C ALA A 90 9.76 -9.55 -1.42
N LEU A 91 9.59 -9.59 -0.10
CA LEU A 91 10.64 -9.31 0.89
C LEU A 91 11.72 -10.39 0.91
N GLU A 92 11.33 -11.67 0.86
CA GLU A 92 12.28 -12.78 0.77
C GLU A 92 13.09 -12.74 -0.53
N ALA A 93 12.44 -12.43 -1.66
CA ALA A 93 13.13 -12.27 -2.93
C ALA A 93 14.15 -11.13 -2.92
N GLN A 94 13.95 -10.10 -2.09
CA GLN A 94 14.90 -9.02 -1.87
C GLN A 94 16.07 -9.46 -1.00
N ALA A 95 15.78 -10.17 0.09
CA ALA A 95 16.81 -10.67 1.00
C ALA A 95 17.76 -11.67 0.31
N ARG A 96 17.29 -12.44 -0.68
CA ARG A 96 18.14 -13.33 -1.49
C ARG A 96 18.97 -12.61 -2.56
N ALA A 97 18.60 -11.39 -2.91
CA ALA A 97 19.27 -10.60 -3.94
C ALA A 97 20.24 -9.54 -3.38
N ALA A 98 20.26 -9.39 -2.05
CA ALA A 98 21.16 -8.52 -1.29
C ALA A 98 22.30 -9.35 -0.68
#